data_AF-A0A850A874-F1
#
_entry.id   AF-A0A850A874-F1
#
_cell.length_a   1.000
_cell.length_b   1.000
_cell.length_c   1.000
_cell.angle_alpha   90.00
_cell.angle_beta   90.00
_cell.angle_gamma   90.00
#
_symmetry.space_group_name_H-M   'P 1'
#
loop_
_entity.id
_entity.type
_entity.pdbx_description
1 polymer ?
#
loop_
_entity_poly.entity_id
_entity_poly.type
_entity_poly.pdbx_seq_one_letter_code
_entity_poly.pdbx_strand_id
1 'polypeptide(L)'
;MKRTSTLMAYFLSLSLLAALLLPGISGGARVQAAPAATLTVTNTNDSGAGSLRAAVAAAHPGDTVEFSVTGVITLTTGHILIAKDLTITGPGAAHLTVSGNNASRIFEIAFGSTVAISGLTIANGNAGNGGGIANEGTLTVSHSILSANSATYGGGIDNWGGTLTVSHSTLSANAASWGGGIYNNSTGTLTVSHSTLSQNSAVWDGGGINDWGAVEMTHSTLSHNSAGDEGGGIANWDGTLTVSNSTFSANSAKYGGGIYNSSTLTVSNSTFSANSAPTAGGGLYNNSGGALSYANTIVANSPSGGDCVNGGALGTNTSNLVKDGSCTAIYSGDPKLGGLSGGVHVPQGDSPAIDAGDAAVCAAAPVNGVDQRGEARNDLGCDIGAVEVQLSDTDTITRSVTGPGVYTFGPTLAQIEVASKGALSQVVVQHHSGDHANATQMNGQWWGITPTGSGFTAALNLPHTVSPDTNATVCKHVTGSTWDCARAGSSATRVWRDGLTAFSDWAVGGDVSAGIAPVISAGSSGADLTLTWSHDEANSNGYIVWYSPSPYFMPGDSGATETAVAAPGGYTHTGVIGALQSLYYLVQGVGGNGVPSNPSNRVGKFAFPLTPGTP
;
A
#
# COMPACT_ATOMS: atom_id res chain seq x y z
N MET A 1 -25.48 23.36 52.48
CA MET A 1 -26.68 23.83 53.18
C MET A 1 -27.87 23.04 52.63
N LYS A 2 -28.55 22.28 53.51
CA LYS A 2 -29.80 21.50 53.44
C LYS A 2 -30.70 21.45 52.16
N ARG A 3 -31.15 20.20 51.88
CA ARG A 3 -32.45 19.71 51.31
C ARG A 3 -32.62 19.81 49.77
N THR A 4 -33.14 18.85 49.00
CA THR A 4 -33.78 17.52 49.19
C THR A 4 -33.87 16.88 47.79
N SER A 5 -33.43 15.63 47.60
CA SER A 5 -33.58 14.88 46.35
C SER A 5 -34.77 13.92 46.42
N THR A 6 -35.72 14.07 45.50
CA THR A 6 -36.90 13.19 45.36
C THR A 6 -36.86 12.54 43.96
N LEU A 7 -37.22 11.26 43.92
CA LEU A 7 -37.46 10.39 42.74
C LEU A 7 -36.24 9.87 41.96
N MET A 8 -35.78 8.70 42.39
CA MET A 8 -35.09 7.71 41.56
C MET A 8 -35.78 6.37 41.84
N ALA A 9 -36.69 5.96 40.96
CA ALA A 9 -37.28 4.62 40.94
C ALA A 9 -38.01 4.41 39.61
N TYR A 10 -37.43 3.58 38.74
CA TYR A 10 -38.12 2.59 37.90
C TYR A 10 -37.05 1.91 37.05
N PHE A 11 -36.67 0.68 37.40
CA PHE A 11 -36.29 -0.39 36.46
C PHE A 11 -36.00 -1.66 37.27
N LEU A 12 -36.91 -2.63 37.14
CA LEU A 12 -36.79 -4.10 37.23
C LEU A 12 -38.00 -4.69 37.99
N SER A 13 -38.88 -5.36 37.26
CA SER A 13 -39.37 -6.68 37.70
C SER A 13 -39.84 -7.51 36.51
N LEU A 14 -39.44 -8.77 36.58
CA LEU A 14 -39.49 -9.83 35.58
C LEU A 14 -40.87 -10.51 35.59
N SER A 15 -41.34 -10.89 34.41
CA SER A 15 -42.12 -12.08 34.05
C SER A 15 -42.92 -12.82 35.15
N LEU A 16 -44.26 -12.81 35.04
CA LEU A 16 -45.12 -14.01 35.03
C LEU A 16 -46.59 -13.61 34.82
N LEU A 17 -47.24 -14.01 33.72
CA LEU A 17 -48.66 -14.36 33.77
C LEU A 17 -49.09 -15.27 32.61
N ALA A 18 -49.35 -16.52 33.00
CA ALA A 18 -50.32 -17.50 32.51
C ALA A 18 -50.84 -17.40 31.06
N ALA A 19 -50.51 -18.44 30.29
CA ALA A 19 -51.31 -18.90 29.17
C ALA A 19 -52.72 -19.31 29.65
N LEU A 20 -53.76 -18.57 29.23
CA LEU A 20 -55.12 -19.08 29.14
C LEU A 20 -55.46 -19.30 27.67
N LEU A 21 -55.67 -20.56 27.31
CA LEU A 21 -56.22 -21.00 26.03
C LEU A 21 -57.64 -20.44 25.85
N LEU A 22 -57.80 -19.52 24.90
CA LEU A 22 -59.07 -19.24 24.25
C LEU A 22 -58.93 -19.66 22.78
N PRO A 23 -59.74 -20.60 22.26
CA PRO A 23 -59.80 -20.83 20.82
C PRO A 23 -60.70 -19.73 20.22
N GLY A 24 -60.10 -18.72 19.60
CA GLY A 24 -60.87 -17.64 19.00
C GLY A 24 -60.03 -16.70 18.13
N ILE A 25 -60.05 -16.96 16.83
CA ILE A 25 -59.70 -16.04 15.73
C ILE A 25 -58.20 -15.69 15.66
N SER A 26 -57.41 -16.61 15.11
CA SER A 26 -56.13 -16.32 14.48
C SER A 26 -56.35 -15.54 13.17
N GLY A 27 -56.63 -14.25 13.31
CA GLY A 27 -56.63 -13.26 12.24
C GLY A 27 -55.56 -12.19 12.48
N GLY A 28 -54.43 -12.56 13.10
CA GLY A 28 -53.26 -11.70 13.17
C GLY A 28 -52.62 -11.66 11.78
N ALA A 29 -53.14 -10.78 10.92
CA ALA A 29 -52.39 -10.35 9.76
C ALA A 29 -51.05 -9.86 10.29
N ARG A 30 -49.98 -10.63 10.03
CA ARG A 30 -48.64 -10.07 10.08
C ARG A 30 -48.70 -8.86 9.16
N VAL A 31 -48.61 -7.65 9.71
CA VAL A 31 -48.31 -6.46 8.92
C VAL A 31 -46.89 -6.72 8.44
N GLN A 32 -46.78 -7.38 7.30
CA GLN A 32 -45.55 -7.44 6.54
C GLN A 32 -45.25 -5.97 6.23
N ALA A 33 -44.13 -5.46 6.75
CA ALA A 33 -43.65 -4.14 6.40
C ALA A 33 -43.71 -4.05 4.87
N ALA A 34 -44.40 -3.03 4.36
CA ALA A 34 -44.46 -2.79 2.93
C ALA A 34 -43.02 -2.75 2.40
N PRO A 35 -42.73 -3.36 1.24
CA PRO A 35 -41.39 -3.30 0.68
C PRO A 35 -41.00 -1.83 0.50
N ALA A 36 -39.75 -1.50 0.83
CA ALA A 36 -39.20 -0.16 0.63
C ALA A 36 -39.46 0.30 -0.81
N ALA A 37 -40.08 1.47 -0.96
CA ALA A 37 -40.40 2.05 -2.25
C ALA A 37 -39.23 2.90 -2.76
N THR A 38 -39.13 3.01 -4.09
CA THR A 38 -38.23 3.95 -4.76
C THR A 38 -39.03 5.14 -5.28
N LEU A 39 -38.66 6.35 -4.86
CA LEU A 39 -39.25 7.61 -5.32
C LEU A 39 -38.25 8.33 -6.23
N THR A 40 -38.70 8.71 -7.43
CA THR A 40 -37.84 9.39 -8.41
C THR A 40 -38.08 10.90 -8.41
N VAL A 41 -37.00 11.67 -8.23
CA VAL A 41 -36.93 13.11 -8.46
C VAL A 41 -36.84 13.36 -9.96
N THR A 42 -37.79 14.11 -10.51
CA THR A 42 -38.01 14.28 -11.96
C THR A 42 -37.78 15.69 -12.47
N ASN A 43 -37.51 16.65 -11.58
CA ASN A 43 -37.12 18.01 -11.94
C ASN A 43 -36.17 18.61 -10.90
N THR A 44 -35.52 19.71 -11.26
CA THR A 44 -34.55 20.42 -10.41
C THR A 44 -35.18 21.56 -9.60
N ASN A 45 -36.50 21.62 -9.51
CA ASN A 45 -37.17 22.65 -8.72
C ASN A 45 -36.94 22.39 -7.23
N ASP A 46 -36.84 23.46 -6.44
CA ASP A 46 -36.72 23.37 -4.97
C ASP A 46 -37.95 22.73 -4.32
N SER A 47 -39.14 22.95 -4.88
CA SER A 47 -40.40 22.49 -4.33
C SER A 47 -41.43 22.14 -5.42
N GLY A 48 -42.56 21.57 -5.00
CA GLY A 48 -43.62 21.11 -5.90
C GLY A 48 -43.42 19.67 -6.37
N ALA A 49 -44.40 19.16 -7.11
CA ALA A 49 -44.39 17.78 -7.59
C ALA A 49 -43.11 17.46 -8.39
N GLY A 50 -42.50 16.30 -8.11
CA GLY A 50 -41.28 15.84 -8.77
C GLY A 50 -39.97 16.43 -8.22
N SER A 51 -40.02 17.37 -7.28
CA SER A 51 -38.81 17.90 -6.60
C SER A 51 -38.24 16.91 -5.58
N LEU A 52 -36.95 17.09 -5.23
CA LEU A 52 -36.31 16.35 -4.14
C LEU A 52 -37.06 16.51 -2.83
N ARG A 53 -37.49 17.73 -2.51
CA ARG A 53 -38.24 18.03 -1.29
C ARG A 53 -39.57 17.27 -1.24
N ALA A 54 -40.30 17.19 -2.36
CA ALA A 54 -41.53 16.42 -2.43
C ALA A 54 -41.29 14.92 -2.29
N ALA A 55 -40.22 14.39 -2.88
CA ALA A 55 -39.85 12.98 -2.75
C ALA A 55 -39.51 12.61 -1.29
N VAL A 56 -38.67 13.40 -0.61
CA VAL A 56 -38.31 13.19 0.81
C VAL A 56 -39.54 13.29 1.72
N ALA A 57 -40.46 14.23 1.44
CA ALA A 57 -41.70 14.37 2.18
C ALA A 57 -42.61 13.14 2.03
N ALA A 58 -42.73 12.60 0.81
CA ALA A 58 -43.58 11.46 0.48
C ALA A 58 -43.01 10.10 0.92
N ALA A 59 -41.68 10.01 1.10
CA ALA A 59 -41.01 8.78 1.50
C ALA A 59 -41.43 8.30 2.90
N HIS A 60 -41.57 6.98 3.06
CA HIS A 60 -41.71 6.28 4.34
C HIS A 60 -40.34 5.82 4.86
N PRO A 61 -40.21 5.47 6.15
CA PRO A 61 -38.96 4.94 6.69
C PRO A 61 -38.49 3.70 5.91
N GLY A 62 -37.24 3.72 5.48
CA GLY A 62 -36.59 2.66 4.69
C GLY A 62 -36.67 2.85 3.17
N ASP A 63 -37.43 3.83 2.67
CA ASP A 63 -37.53 4.10 1.24
C ASP A 63 -36.22 4.64 0.64
N THR A 64 -36.13 4.60 -0.69
CA THR A 64 -35.03 5.17 -1.47
C THR A 64 -35.52 6.32 -2.34
N VAL A 65 -34.77 7.42 -2.37
CA VAL A 65 -34.96 8.55 -3.31
C VAL A 65 -33.85 8.51 -4.35
N GLU A 66 -34.24 8.45 -5.63
CA GLU A 66 -33.33 8.48 -6.79
C GLU A 66 -33.64 9.65 -7.71
N PHE A 67 -32.80 9.90 -8.71
CA PHE A 67 -32.93 11.04 -9.61
C PHE A 67 -32.92 10.59 -11.07
N SER A 68 -33.87 11.08 -11.86
CA SER A 68 -33.83 11.00 -13.33
C SER A 68 -33.31 12.29 -13.98
N VAL A 69 -32.78 13.19 -13.16
CA VAL A 69 -32.31 14.54 -13.56
C VAL A 69 -30.86 14.76 -13.20
N THR A 70 -30.23 15.65 -13.97
CA THR A 70 -28.87 16.18 -13.74
C THR A 70 -28.94 17.71 -13.61
N GLY A 71 -27.84 18.34 -13.23
CA GLY A 71 -27.75 19.81 -13.10
C GLY A 71 -27.75 20.27 -11.65
N VAL A 72 -28.44 21.38 -11.36
CA VAL A 72 -28.42 22.00 -10.03
C VAL A 72 -29.83 22.14 -9.48
N ILE A 73 -30.06 21.57 -8.29
CA ILE A 73 -31.22 21.83 -7.44
C ILE A 73 -30.82 22.97 -6.50
N THR A 74 -31.32 24.17 -6.74
CA THR A 74 -31.04 25.34 -5.89
C THR A 74 -32.11 25.46 -4.81
N LEU A 75 -31.72 25.37 -3.54
CA LEU A 75 -32.63 25.54 -2.41
C LEU A 75 -32.89 27.03 -2.16
N THR A 76 -34.17 27.39 -2.09
CA THR A 76 -34.67 28.75 -1.87
C THR A 76 -35.64 28.84 -0.69
N THR A 77 -36.21 27.71 -0.26
CA THR A 77 -37.16 27.61 0.86
C THR A 77 -36.57 26.88 2.07
N GLY A 78 -35.25 27.00 2.27
CA GLY A 78 -34.54 26.41 3.41
C GLY A 78 -34.04 24.98 3.19
N HIS A 79 -33.47 24.39 4.24
CA HIS A 79 -32.87 23.06 4.22
C HIS A 79 -33.93 21.95 4.05
N ILE A 80 -33.46 20.74 3.78
CA ILE A 80 -34.28 19.52 3.71
C ILE A 80 -34.05 18.72 4.98
N LEU A 81 -35.07 18.67 5.84
CA LEU A 81 -35.07 17.84 7.06
C LEU A 81 -35.38 16.38 6.69
N ILE A 82 -34.52 15.47 7.15
CA ILE A 82 -34.69 14.03 7.02
C ILE A 82 -34.84 13.45 8.44
N ALA A 83 -36.08 13.17 8.82
CA ALA A 83 -36.45 12.67 10.15
C ALA A 83 -36.99 11.23 10.12
N LYS A 84 -36.41 10.41 9.25
CA LYS A 84 -36.77 9.01 9.01
C LYS A 84 -35.59 8.28 8.39
N ASP A 85 -35.60 6.96 8.50
CA ASP A 85 -34.63 6.13 7.77
C ASP A 85 -34.83 6.33 6.27
N LEU A 86 -33.77 6.68 5.55
CA LEU A 86 -33.89 7.05 4.13
C LEU A 86 -32.58 6.82 3.39
N THR A 87 -32.67 6.30 2.17
CA THR A 87 -31.55 6.28 1.23
C THR A 87 -31.77 7.33 0.15
N ILE A 88 -30.75 8.13 -0.15
CA ILE A 88 -30.73 9.10 -1.26
C ILE A 88 -29.57 8.74 -2.18
N THR A 89 -29.88 8.32 -3.40
CA THR A 89 -28.90 7.86 -4.39
C THR A 89 -28.90 8.80 -5.59
N GLY A 90 -27.88 9.65 -5.67
CA GLY A 90 -27.64 10.55 -6.78
C GLY A 90 -27.13 9.82 -8.03
N PRO A 91 -27.23 10.48 -9.21
CA PRO A 91 -26.77 9.92 -10.49
C PRO A 91 -25.24 9.91 -10.64
N GLY A 92 -24.50 10.29 -9.59
CA GLY A 92 -23.05 10.46 -9.56
C GLY A 92 -22.68 11.90 -9.23
N ALA A 93 -21.67 12.11 -8.38
CA ALA A 93 -21.39 13.43 -7.79
C ALA A 93 -21.14 14.53 -8.83
N ALA A 94 -20.53 14.19 -9.97
CA ALA A 94 -20.28 15.12 -11.08
C ALA A 94 -21.55 15.54 -11.85
N HIS A 95 -22.69 14.87 -11.63
CA HIS A 95 -23.89 15.01 -12.45
C HIS A 95 -25.00 15.83 -11.80
N LEU A 96 -25.08 15.84 -10.46
CA LEU A 96 -26.15 16.55 -9.77
C LEU A 96 -25.63 17.26 -8.51
N THR A 97 -25.88 18.56 -8.46
CA THR A 97 -25.62 19.41 -7.31
C THR A 97 -26.92 19.75 -6.58
N VAL A 98 -26.95 19.56 -5.26
CA VAL A 98 -27.92 20.19 -4.37
C VAL A 98 -27.23 21.39 -3.72
N SER A 99 -27.69 22.60 -4.06
CA SER A 99 -27.05 23.85 -3.68
C SER A 99 -27.84 24.58 -2.61
N GLY A 100 -27.20 24.97 -1.51
CA GLY A 100 -27.78 25.80 -0.44
C GLY A 100 -27.89 27.29 -0.80
N ASN A 101 -27.49 27.66 -2.02
CA ASN A 101 -27.57 29.01 -2.58
C ASN A 101 -26.90 30.10 -1.72
N ASN A 102 -25.85 29.74 -0.98
CA ASN A 102 -25.14 30.56 0.01
C ASN A 102 -26.05 31.15 1.10
N ALA A 103 -27.26 30.60 1.28
CA ALA A 103 -28.30 31.17 2.11
C ALA A 103 -28.91 30.17 3.11
N SER A 104 -28.68 28.87 2.91
CA SER A 104 -29.23 27.83 3.75
C SER A 104 -28.28 26.65 3.89
N ARG A 105 -28.40 25.93 5.01
CA ARG A 105 -28.00 24.52 5.10
C ARG A 105 -28.69 23.70 4.00
N ILE A 106 -28.06 22.61 3.53
CA ILE A 106 -28.69 21.71 2.54
C ILE A 106 -29.51 20.62 3.24
N PHE A 107 -28.87 19.78 4.06
CA PHE A 107 -29.53 18.67 4.74
C PHE A 107 -29.43 18.76 6.25
N GLU A 108 -30.49 18.34 6.94
CA GLU A 108 -30.49 18.11 8.38
C GLU A 108 -30.96 16.69 8.66
N ILE A 109 -30.13 15.90 9.35
CA ILE A 109 -30.44 14.53 9.73
C ILE A 109 -30.87 14.52 11.19
N ALA A 110 -32.15 14.23 11.43
CA ALA A 110 -32.70 14.28 12.77
C ALA A 110 -32.24 13.10 13.63
N PHE A 111 -32.16 13.33 14.93
CA PHE A 111 -31.90 12.29 15.92
C PHE A 111 -32.79 11.06 15.71
N GLY A 112 -32.18 9.87 15.82
CA GLY A 112 -32.87 8.58 15.64
C GLY A 112 -33.12 8.16 14.19
N SER A 113 -32.70 8.96 13.19
CA SER A 113 -32.80 8.60 11.77
C SER A 113 -31.50 7.96 11.26
N THR A 114 -31.62 6.94 10.41
CA THR A 114 -30.51 6.32 9.69
C THR A 114 -30.56 6.70 8.21
N VAL A 115 -29.63 7.52 7.76
CA VAL A 115 -29.64 8.10 6.42
C VAL A 115 -28.39 7.73 5.65
N ALA A 116 -28.55 7.30 4.40
CA ALA A 116 -27.45 7.12 3.46
C ALA A 116 -27.61 8.09 2.29
N ILE A 117 -26.57 8.89 2.03
CA ILE A 117 -26.51 9.81 0.89
C ILE A 117 -25.33 9.40 0.01
N SER A 118 -25.58 9.21 -1.28
CA SER A 118 -24.53 8.85 -2.23
C SER A 118 -24.65 9.56 -3.56
N GLY A 119 -23.54 9.71 -4.28
CA GLY A 119 -23.54 10.15 -5.68
C GLY A 119 -24.05 11.58 -5.91
N LEU A 120 -23.91 12.48 -4.93
CA LEU A 120 -24.33 13.89 -5.05
C LEU A 120 -23.17 14.85 -4.84
N THR A 121 -23.25 16.02 -5.49
CA THR A 121 -22.55 17.21 -5.00
C THR A 121 -23.47 17.99 -4.05
N ILE A 122 -22.98 18.34 -2.87
CA ILE A 122 -23.67 19.14 -1.85
C ILE A 122 -22.84 20.41 -1.66
N ALA A 123 -23.36 21.55 -2.12
CA ALA A 123 -22.52 22.72 -2.28
C ALA A 123 -23.19 24.05 -1.91
N ASN A 124 -22.35 25.06 -1.70
CA ASN A 124 -22.77 26.45 -1.46
C ASN A 124 -23.80 26.55 -0.32
N GLY A 125 -23.65 25.72 0.71
CA GLY A 125 -24.43 25.79 1.92
C GLY A 125 -23.94 26.89 2.83
N ASN A 126 -24.85 27.54 3.57
CA ASN A 126 -24.48 28.55 4.56
C ASN A 126 -25.40 28.50 5.78
N ALA A 127 -24.86 28.20 6.96
CA ALA A 127 -25.63 28.05 8.18
C ALA A 127 -24.79 28.26 9.45
N GLY A 128 -25.41 28.24 10.64
CA GLY A 128 -24.66 28.19 11.89
C GLY A 128 -23.96 26.83 12.11
N ASN A 129 -24.66 25.75 11.79
CA ASN A 129 -24.22 24.37 12.01
C ASN A 129 -24.34 23.60 10.71
N GLY A 130 -23.24 23.06 10.20
CA GLY A 130 -23.25 22.18 9.03
C GLY A 130 -23.71 22.94 7.79
N GLY A 131 -22.80 23.66 7.15
CA GLY A 131 -23.13 24.43 5.94
C GLY A 131 -23.74 23.50 4.88
N GLY A 132 -23.10 22.36 4.63
CA GLY A 132 -23.66 21.28 3.85
C GLY A 132 -24.71 20.49 4.62
N ILE A 133 -24.27 19.82 5.69
CA ILE A 133 -25.09 18.86 6.44
C ILE A 133 -24.93 19.08 7.95
N ALA A 134 -26.05 19.13 8.68
CA ALA A 134 -26.05 18.95 10.12
C ALA A 134 -26.56 17.54 10.46
N ASN A 135 -25.82 16.80 11.27
CA ASN A 135 -26.13 15.43 11.64
C ASN A 135 -26.31 15.26 13.16
N GLU A 136 -27.52 14.86 13.57
CA GLU A 136 -27.84 14.40 14.92
C GLU A 136 -28.23 12.90 14.95
N GLY A 137 -28.32 12.28 13.77
CA GLY A 137 -28.68 10.87 13.59
C GLY A 137 -27.48 9.98 13.22
N THR A 138 -27.75 8.92 12.47
CA THR A 138 -26.72 8.08 11.83
C THR A 138 -26.67 8.39 10.34
N LEU A 139 -25.57 8.94 9.87
CA LEU A 139 -25.39 9.38 8.48
C LEU A 139 -24.22 8.65 7.83
N THR A 140 -24.47 8.08 6.66
CA THR A 140 -23.42 7.65 5.71
C THR A 140 -23.42 8.57 4.50
N VAL A 141 -22.29 9.19 4.20
CA VAL A 141 -22.03 9.94 2.97
C VAL A 141 -21.01 9.16 2.16
N SER A 142 -21.38 8.75 0.94
CA SER A 142 -20.47 8.00 0.07
C SER A 142 -20.43 8.51 -1.37
N HIS A 143 -19.30 8.38 -2.07
CA HIS A 143 -19.18 8.73 -3.50
C HIS A 143 -19.72 10.14 -3.81
N SER A 144 -19.53 11.09 -2.88
CA SER A 144 -20.15 12.41 -2.91
C SER A 144 -19.09 13.50 -2.83
N ILE A 145 -19.46 14.70 -3.29
CA ILE A 145 -18.63 15.90 -3.18
C ILE A 145 -19.35 16.89 -2.27
N LEU A 146 -18.70 17.33 -1.19
CA LEU A 146 -19.18 18.42 -0.35
C LEU A 146 -18.25 19.61 -0.58
N SER A 147 -18.74 20.68 -1.19
CA SER A 147 -17.86 21.78 -1.59
C SER A 147 -18.40 23.18 -1.40
N ALA A 148 -17.51 24.13 -1.11
CA ALA A 148 -17.86 25.55 -0.98
C ALA A 148 -18.99 25.81 0.04
N ASN A 149 -19.09 24.98 1.07
CA ASN A 149 -20.06 25.20 2.15
C ASN A 149 -19.41 26.00 3.28
N SER A 150 -20.18 26.89 3.90
CA SER A 150 -19.73 27.75 5.00
C SER A 150 -20.58 27.58 6.25
N ALA A 151 -19.97 27.55 7.43
CA ALA A 151 -20.71 27.56 8.70
C ALA A 151 -19.96 28.18 9.88
N THR A 152 -20.58 28.23 11.05
CA THR A 152 -19.83 28.45 12.30
C THR A 152 -19.14 27.15 12.73
N TYR A 153 -19.88 26.04 12.76
CA TYR A 153 -19.38 24.69 13.06
C TYR A 153 -19.55 23.82 11.83
N GLY A 154 -18.46 23.21 11.34
CA GLY A 154 -18.53 22.24 10.25
C GLY A 154 -18.96 22.88 8.93
N GLY A 155 -18.00 23.41 8.17
CA GLY A 155 -18.32 24.06 6.89
C GLY A 155 -19.03 23.09 5.96
N GLY A 156 -18.46 21.90 5.77
CA GLY A 156 -19.11 20.78 5.08
C GLY A 156 -20.15 20.09 5.96
N ILE A 157 -19.72 19.55 7.10
CA ILE A 157 -20.58 18.75 8.00
C ILE A 157 -20.37 19.13 9.46
N ASP A 158 -21.46 19.34 10.19
CA ASP A 158 -21.47 19.34 11.65
C ASP A 158 -22.06 18.03 12.16
N ASN A 159 -21.26 17.24 12.87
CA ASN A 159 -21.70 16.02 13.55
C ASN A 159 -21.98 16.32 15.01
N TRP A 160 -23.23 16.70 15.28
CA TRP A 160 -23.72 17.13 16.59
C TRP A 160 -24.20 15.93 17.40
N GLY A 161 -23.26 15.13 17.88
CA GLY A 161 -23.56 13.95 18.70
C GLY A 161 -24.16 12.77 17.92
N GLY A 162 -24.18 12.84 16.59
CA GLY A 162 -24.54 11.75 15.71
C GLY A 162 -23.39 10.78 15.42
N THR A 163 -23.70 9.75 14.62
CA THR A 163 -22.72 8.85 14.02
C THR A 163 -22.57 9.18 12.54
N LEU A 164 -21.36 9.47 12.10
CA LEU A 164 -21.05 9.89 10.74
C LEU A 164 -20.03 8.97 10.09
N THR A 165 -20.36 8.41 8.93
CA THR A 165 -19.41 7.75 8.03
C THR A 165 -19.25 8.57 6.76
N VAL A 166 -18.02 8.94 6.43
CA VAL A 166 -17.65 9.55 5.14
C VAL A 166 -16.75 8.58 4.40
N SER A 167 -17.19 8.09 3.23
CA SER A 167 -16.42 7.13 2.45
C SER A 167 -16.34 7.51 0.97
N HIS A 168 -15.21 7.27 0.30
CA HIS A 168 -15.08 7.49 -1.15
C HIS A 168 -15.53 8.90 -1.59
N SER A 169 -15.35 9.90 -0.73
CA SER A 169 -15.95 11.22 -0.89
C SER A 169 -14.89 12.32 -0.87
N THR A 170 -15.24 13.47 -1.44
CA THR A 170 -14.37 14.65 -1.41
C THR A 170 -15.06 15.77 -0.65
N LEU A 171 -14.42 16.26 0.41
CA LEU A 171 -14.81 17.50 1.10
C LEU A 171 -13.80 18.57 0.72
N SER A 172 -14.22 19.58 -0.03
CA SER A 172 -13.28 20.59 -0.54
C SER A 172 -13.76 22.03 -0.44
N ALA A 173 -12.82 22.95 -0.19
CA ALA A 173 -13.10 24.38 -0.16
C ALA A 173 -14.24 24.78 0.80
N ASN A 174 -14.46 24.00 1.87
CA ASN A 174 -15.43 24.36 2.91
C ASN A 174 -14.77 25.28 3.95
N ALA A 175 -15.56 26.15 4.55
CA ALA A 175 -15.07 27.16 5.48
C ALA A 175 -15.89 27.19 6.78
N ALA A 176 -15.24 27.28 7.94
CA ALA A 176 -15.94 27.48 9.20
C ALA A 176 -15.15 28.25 10.25
N SER A 177 -15.76 28.55 11.39
CA SER A 177 -15.00 28.99 12.57
C SER A 177 -14.24 27.81 13.19
N TRP A 178 -14.89 26.65 13.29
CA TRP A 178 -14.30 25.38 13.76
C TRP A 178 -14.67 24.25 12.81
N GLY A 179 -13.68 23.46 12.40
CA GLY A 179 -13.91 22.33 11.50
C GLY A 179 -14.27 22.80 10.09
N GLY A 180 -13.30 23.29 9.33
CA GLY A 180 -13.56 23.82 7.98
C GLY A 180 -14.28 22.80 7.10
N GLY A 181 -13.80 21.55 7.10
CA GLY A 181 -14.50 20.41 6.50
C GLY A 181 -15.57 19.83 7.42
N ILE A 182 -15.15 19.31 8.57
CA ILE A 182 -16.02 18.62 9.53
C ILE A 182 -15.78 19.14 10.95
N TYR A 183 -16.86 19.41 11.69
CA TYR A 183 -16.82 19.54 13.14
C TYR A 183 -17.44 18.30 13.78
N ASN A 184 -16.69 17.62 14.65
CA ASN A 184 -17.17 16.45 15.40
C ASN A 184 -17.30 16.81 16.88
N ASN A 185 -18.53 16.89 17.38
CA ASN A 185 -18.81 17.26 18.76
C ASN A 185 -18.31 16.19 19.74
N SER A 186 -18.19 16.55 21.02
CA SER A 186 -17.82 15.68 22.16
C SER A 186 -18.51 14.32 22.25
N THR A 187 -19.75 14.19 21.79
CA THR A 187 -20.47 12.90 21.77
C THR A 187 -20.59 12.29 20.37
N GLY A 188 -19.97 12.90 19.37
CA GLY A 188 -20.02 12.47 17.98
C GLY A 188 -18.99 11.39 17.66
N THR A 189 -19.38 10.45 16.80
CA THR A 189 -18.48 9.47 16.21
C THR A 189 -18.33 9.71 14.71
N LEU A 190 -17.10 9.71 14.22
CA LEU A 190 -16.76 9.95 12.82
C LEU A 190 -15.82 8.87 12.30
N THR A 191 -16.22 8.20 11.22
CA THR A 191 -15.34 7.35 10.41
C THR A 191 -15.11 8.01 9.06
N VAL A 192 -13.85 8.23 8.69
CA VAL A 192 -13.45 8.72 7.36
C VAL A 192 -12.62 7.64 6.67
N SER A 193 -13.03 7.24 5.46
CA SER A 193 -12.32 6.20 4.70
C SER A 193 -12.25 6.51 3.21
N HIS A 194 -11.12 6.21 2.55
CA HIS A 194 -10.99 6.35 1.09
C HIS A 194 -11.40 7.75 0.58
N SER A 195 -11.18 8.79 1.39
CA SER A 195 -11.75 10.11 1.17
C SER A 195 -10.68 11.18 1.10
N THR A 196 -10.99 12.28 0.42
CA THR A 196 -10.12 13.44 0.32
C THR A 196 -10.76 14.64 1.00
N LEU A 197 -10.08 15.19 2.01
CA LEU A 197 -10.43 16.48 2.61
C LEU A 197 -9.38 17.49 2.16
N SER A 198 -9.76 18.44 1.30
CA SER A 198 -8.79 19.38 0.73
C SER A 198 -9.23 20.83 0.70
N GLN A 199 -8.28 21.75 0.87
CA GLN A 199 -8.54 23.20 0.77
C GLN A 199 -9.64 23.70 1.72
N ASN A 200 -9.93 22.96 2.80
CA ASN A 200 -10.88 23.41 3.80
C ASN A 200 -10.19 24.40 4.76
N SER A 201 -10.95 25.36 5.27
CA SER A 201 -10.40 26.44 6.09
C SER A 201 -11.21 26.66 7.36
N ALA A 202 -10.51 26.79 8.49
CA ALA A 202 -11.08 27.17 9.76
C ALA A 202 -10.50 28.50 10.23
N VAL A 203 -11.33 29.37 10.81
CA VAL A 203 -10.83 30.60 11.44
C VAL A 203 -9.95 30.27 12.64
N TRP A 204 -10.34 29.28 13.45
CA TRP A 204 -9.62 28.89 14.65
C TRP A 204 -8.94 27.55 14.46
N ASP A 205 -9.71 26.46 14.52
CA ASP A 205 -9.14 25.12 14.69
C ASP A 205 -9.72 24.11 13.71
N GLY A 206 -8.88 23.17 13.30
CA GLY A 206 -9.28 22.02 12.48
C GLY A 206 -9.69 22.45 11.08
N GLY A 207 -8.71 22.80 10.24
CA GLY A 207 -8.99 23.22 8.86
C GLY A 207 -9.74 22.14 8.09
N GLY A 208 -9.28 20.88 8.21
CA GLY A 208 -10.01 19.70 7.75
C GLY A 208 -11.08 19.26 8.77
N ILE A 209 -10.63 18.83 9.96
CA ILE A 209 -11.50 18.30 11.03
C ILE A 209 -11.17 18.96 12.37
N ASN A 210 -12.19 19.43 13.08
CA ASN A 210 -12.08 19.76 14.50
C ASN A 210 -12.80 18.68 15.31
N ASP A 211 -12.06 17.98 16.17
CA ASP A 211 -12.55 16.81 16.89
C ASP A 211 -12.57 17.05 18.40
N TRP A 212 -13.73 16.80 18.98
CA TRP A 212 -13.98 16.71 20.41
C TRP A 212 -14.46 15.32 20.85
N GLY A 213 -14.84 14.47 19.90
CA GLY A 213 -15.48 13.17 20.13
C GLY A 213 -14.56 12.00 19.77
N ALA A 214 -14.98 11.12 18.87
CA ALA A 214 -14.14 10.03 18.38
C ALA A 214 -14.03 10.02 16.86
N VAL A 215 -12.80 9.97 16.36
CA VAL A 215 -12.49 9.91 14.93
C VAL A 215 -11.63 8.69 14.61
N GLU A 216 -12.07 7.92 13.62
CA GLU A 216 -11.26 6.91 12.93
C GLU A 216 -11.09 7.32 11.47
N MET A 217 -9.83 7.44 11.03
CA MET A 217 -9.48 7.80 9.66
C MET A 217 -8.58 6.73 9.04
N THR A 218 -8.98 6.23 7.88
CA THR A 218 -8.22 5.22 7.15
C THR A 218 -8.15 5.55 5.66
N HIS A 219 -7.07 5.17 4.97
CA HIS A 219 -6.97 5.25 3.52
C HIS A 219 -7.34 6.64 2.93
N SER A 220 -7.04 7.73 3.62
CA SER A 220 -7.57 9.05 3.30
C SER A 220 -6.48 10.11 3.16
N THR A 221 -6.79 11.15 2.41
CA THR A 221 -5.87 12.27 2.15
C THR A 221 -6.43 13.56 2.74
N LEU A 222 -5.68 14.20 3.64
CA LEU A 222 -5.91 15.57 4.08
C LEU A 222 -4.87 16.47 3.44
N SER A 223 -5.28 17.37 2.54
CA SER A 223 -4.32 18.23 1.85
C SER A 223 -4.72 19.69 1.75
N HIS A 224 -3.76 20.60 1.87
CA HIS A 224 -3.99 22.05 1.72
C HIS A 224 -5.08 22.61 2.64
N ASN A 225 -5.39 21.95 3.76
CA ASN A 225 -6.32 22.50 4.73
C ASN A 225 -5.61 23.54 5.62
N SER A 226 -6.35 24.53 6.09
CA SER A 226 -5.78 25.64 6.86
C SER A 226 -6.61 25.98 8.09
N ALA A 227 -5.94 26.28 9.21
CA ALA A 227 -6.55 26.78 10.43
C ALA A 227 -5.78 28.00 10.94
N GLY A 228 -6.46 28.92 11.62
CA GLY A 228 -5.80 30.11 12.17
C GLY A 228 -4.91 29.83 13.38
N ASP A 229 -5.26 28.83 14.20
CA ASP A 229 -4.53 28.48 15.42
C ASP A 229 -4.06 27.02 15.41
N GLU A 230 -4.94 26.04 15.51
CA GLU A 230 -4.53 24.66 15.76
C GLU A 230 -5.03 23.67 14.71
N GLY A 231 -4.17 22.74 14.30
CA GLY A 231 -4.58 21.60 13.49
C GLY A 231 -5.02 21.98 12.08
N GLY A 232 -4.06 22.22 11.18
CA GLY A 232 -4.39 22.60 9.80
C GLY A 232 -5.16 21.49 9.10
N GLY A 233 -4.72 20.25 9.26
CA GLY A 233 -5.49 19.05 8.91
C GLY A 233 -6.52 18.73 9.99
N ILE A 234 -6.08 18.36 11.18
CA ILE A 234 -6.97 17.98 12.31
C ILE A 234 -6.52 18.64 13.60
N ALA A 235 -7.46 19.20 14.35
CA ALA A 235 -7.29 19.54 15.76
C ALA A 235 -8.07 18.55 16.62
N ASN A 236 -7.37 17.77 17.46
CA ASN A 236 -7.98 16.84 18.42
C ASN A 236 -7.86 17.39 19.84
N TRP A 237 -8.98 17.82 20.41
CA TRP A 237 -9.00 18.49 21.71
C TRP A 237 -9.16 17.52 22.87
N ASP A 238 -10.39 17.06 23.11
CA ASP A 238 -10.74 16.10 24.15
C ASP A 238 -11.02 14.69 23.57
N GLY A 239 -10.96 14.56 22.25
CA GLY A 239 -11.36 13.35 21.54
C GLY A 239 -10.31 12.24 21.45
N THR A 240 -10.74 11.12 20.88
CA THR A 240 -9.84 10.02 20.46
C THR A 240 -9.68 10.03 18.96
N LEU A 241 -8.44 10.21 18.48
CA LEU A 241 -8.12 10.22 17.06
C LEU A 241 -7.26 9.00 16.71
N THR A 242 -7.76 8.17 15.81
CA THR A 242 -7.01 7.07 15.19
C THR A 242 -6.84 7.34 13.70
N VAL A 243 -5.59 7.34 13.22
CA VAL A 243 -5.23 7.58 11.83
C VAL A 243 -4.40 6.42 11.32
N SER A 244 -4.77 5.86 10.18
CA SER A 244 -4.03 4.75 9.56
C SER A 244 -4.00 4.86 8.04
N ASN A 245 -2.94 4.38 7.39
CA ASN A 245 -2.86 4.35 5.91
C ASN A 245 -3.25 5.69 5.27
N SER A 246 -2.89 6.82 5.88
CA SER A 246 -3.41 8.12 5.46
C SER A 246 -2.29 9.11 5.17
N THR A 247 -2.59 10.11 4.35
CA THR A 247 -1.62 11.13 3.93
C THR A 247 -2.08 12.52 4.33
N PHE A 248 -1.20 13.25 5.01
CA PHE A 248 -1.37 14.64 5.40
C PHE A 248 -0.35 15.47 4.64
N SER A 249 -0.81 16.33 3.73
CA SER A 249 0.07 17.08 2.84
C SER A 249 -0.23 18.57 2.80
N ALA A 250 0.78 19.41 2.97
CA ALA A 250 0.63 20.86 2.77
C ALA A 250 -0.49 21.52 3.59
N ASN A 251 -0.86 20.95 4.74
CA ASN A 251 -1.80 21.57 5.67
C ASN A 251 -1.07 22.61 6.53
N SER A 252 -1.79 23.63 7.00
CA SER A 252 -1.18 24.76 7.72
C SER A 252 -2.01 25.24 8.91
N ALA A 253 -1.32 25.55 10.02
CA ALA A 253 -1.91 26.16 11.22
C ALA A 253 -0.82 26.89 12.01
N LYS A 254 -1.14 27.55 13.13
CA LYS A 254 -0.12 28.12 14.02
C LYS A 254 0.63 27.02 14.78
N TYR A 255 -0.09 25.99 15.23
CA TYR A 255 0.42 24.75 15.83
C TYR A 255 -0.16 23.53 15.14
N GLY A 256 0.65 22.49 14.91
CA GLY A 256 0.14 21.24 14.33
C GLY A 256 -0.37 21.43 12.90
N GLY A 257 0.52 21.74 11.96
CA GLY A 257 0.11 21.98 10.56
C GLY A 257 -0.67 20.80 9.99
N GLY A 258 -0.20 19.57 10.21
CA GLY A 258 -0.94 18.34 9.93
C GLY A 258 -1.96 18.05 11.03
N ILE A 259 -1.47 17.69 12.22
CA ILE A 259 -2.33 17.42 13.39
C ILE A 259 -1.83 18.18 14.61
N TYR A 260 -2.77 18.82 15.31
CA TYR A 260 -2.62 19.22 16.70
C TYR A 260 -3.39 18.25 17.61
N ASN A 261 -2.77 17.78 18.67
CA ASN A 261 -3.36 16.84 19.62
C ASN A 261 -3.20 17.33 21.07
N SER A 262 -4.30 17.37 21.83
CA SER A 262 -4.29 17.58 23.28
C SER A 262 -4.97 16.46 24.08
N SER A 263 -5.43 15.39 23.42
CA SER A 263 -5.99 14.18 24.06
C SER A 263 -5.29 12.94 23.48
N THR A 264 -6.00 11.92 22.99
CA THR A 264 -5.40 10.65 22.55
C THR A 264 -5.26 10.60 21.04
N LEU A 265 -4.02 10.41 20.57
CA LEU A 265 -3.70 10.22 19.16
C LEU A 265 -2.97 8.90 18.93
N THR A 266 -3.54 8.06 18.07
CA THR A 266 -2.88 6.87 17.53
C THR A 266 -2.68 7.01 16.02
N VAL A 267 -1.45 6.84 15.53
CA VAL A 267 -1.12 6.94 14.11
C VAL A 267 -0.37 5.68 13.64
N SER A 268 -0.77 5.07 12.54
CA SER A 268 -0.02 3.97 11.93
C SER A 268 0.11 4.11 10.42
N ASN A 269 1.23 3.65 9.86
CA ASN A 269 1.39 3.52 8.40
C ASN A 269 0.93 4.77 7.64
N SER A 270 1.36 5.96 8.08
CA SER A 270 0.84 7.23 7.57
C SER A 270 1.97 8.18 7.20
N THR A 271 1.69 9.13 6.32
CA THR A 271 2.72 10.07 5.82
C THR A 271 2.27 11.51 6.03
N PHE A 272 3.09 12.29 6.76
CA PHE A 272 2.95 13.72 6.96
C PHE A 272 4.09 14.40 6.20
N SER A 273 3.76 15.18 5.17
CA SER A 273 4.75 15.86 4.34
C SER A 273 4.33 17.29 4.03
N ALA A 274 5.28 18.23 3.99
CA ALA A 274 5.03 19.62 3.60
C ALA A 274 4.02 20.39 4.47
N ASN A 275 3.60 19.84 5.62
CA ASN A 275 2.71 20.53 6.53
C ASN A 275 3.48 21.62 7.29
N SER A 276 2.86 22.77 7.55
CA SER A 276 3.55 23.95 8.05
C SER A 276 2.90 24.50 9.31
N ALA A 277 3.71 24.74 10.34
CA ALA A 277 3.28 25.46 11.52
C ALA A 277 4.31 26.55 11.86
N PRO A 278 3.99 27.85 11.79
CA PRO A 278 4.98 28.88 12.09
C PRO A 278 5.51 28.83 13.53
N THR A 279 4.73 28.26 14.46
CA THR A 279 5.16 28.17 15.86
C THR A 279 5.79 26.82 16.18
N ALA A 280 5.07 25.71 15.97
CA ALA A 280 5.57 24.38 16.33
C ALA A 280 4.76 23.24 15.71
N GLY A 281 5.44 22.14 15.39
CA GLY A 281 4.85 20.89 14.90
C GLY A 281 4.21 21.05 13.53
N GLY A 282 5.02 21.26 12.50
CA GLY A 282 4.54 21.37 11.12
C GLY A 282 3.77 20.13 10.70
N GLY A 283 4.32 18.93 10.91
CA GLY A 283 3.61 17.67 10.73
C GLY A 283 2.69 17.35 11.90
N LEU A 284 3.27 17.15 13.09
CA LEU A 284 2.56 16.73 14.30
C LEU A 284 2.91 17.61 15.50
N TYR A 285 1.90 18.03 16.26
CA TYR A 285 2.07 18.68 17.55
C TYR A 285 1.26 17.92 18.61
N ASN A 286 1.94 17.22 19.52
CA ASN A 286 1.33 16.65 20.72
C ASN A 286 1.56 17.59 21.91
N ASN A 287 0.50 18.23 22.37
CA ASN A 287 0.51 19.13 23.51
C ASN A 287 0.79 18.39 24.82
N SER A 288 1.14 19.10 25.89
CA SER A 288 1.48 18.52 27.19
C SER A 288 0.36 17.71 27.85
N GLY A 289 -0.90 18.00 27.51
CA GLY A 289 -2.06 17.21 27.95
C GLY A 289 -2.33 15.96 27.11
N GLY A 290 -1.70 15.83 25.94
CA GLY A 290 -1.98 14.77 25.00
C GLY A 290 -1.11 13.51 25.18
N ALA A 291 -1.60 12.40 24.64
CA ALA A 291 -0.90 11.15 24.50
C ALA A 291 -0.75 10.80 23.02
N LEU A 292 0.49 10.55 22.60
CA LEU A 292 0.85 10.18 21.23
C LEU A 292 1.34 8.73 21.21
N SER A 293 0.71 7.89 20.42
CA SER A 293 1.21 6.57 20.02
C SER A 293 1.30 6.53 18.51
N TYR A 294 2.45 6.19 17.95
CA TYR A 294 2.59 6.10 16.51
C TYR A 294 3.59 5.03 16.07
N ALA A 295 3.31 4.41 14.93
CA ALA A 295 4.18 3.38 14.36
C ALA A 295 4.20 3.45 12.83
N ASN A 296 5.29 3.01 12.20
CA ASN A 296 5.43 2.99 10.74
C ASN A 296 5.03 4.32 10.06
N THR A 297 5.30 5.45 10.70
CA THR A 297 4.82 6.76 10.24
C THR A 297 5.99 7.64 9.79
N ILE A 298 5.81 8.30 8.65
CA ILE A 298 6.73 9.32 8.14
C ILE A 298 6.23 10.70 8.56
N VAL A 299 7.09 11.52 9.16
CA VAL A 299 6.85 12.96 9.38
C VAL A 299 8.04 13.74 8.86
N ALA A 300 7.84 14.52 7.80
CA ALA A 300 8.95 15.13 7.09
C ALA A 300 8.58 16.39 6.33
N ASN A 301 9.62 17.09 5.88
CA ASN A 301 9.54 18.20 4.92
C ASN A 301 8.66 19.35 5.40
N SER A 302 8.51 19.52 6.71
CA SER A 302 7.75 20.64 7.26
C SER A 302 8.47 21.96 6.96
N PRO A 303 7.88 22.91 6.22
CA PRO A 303 8.56 24.16 5.86
C PRO A 303 8.85 25.06 7.07
N SER A 304 8.08 24.91 8.16
CA SER A 304 8.25 25.65 9.41
C SER A 304 7.75 24.82 10.61
N GLY A 305 8.27 25.13 11.80
CA GLY A 305 7.79 24.57 13.07
C GLY A 305 8.41 23.23 13.49
N GLY A 306 9.33 22.68 12.69
CA GLY A 306 9.86 21.32 12.88
C GLY A 306 8.85 20.26 12.42
N ASP A 307 9.30 19.03 12.25
CA ASP A 307 8.43 17.96 11.76
C ASP A 307 7.46 17.48 12.84
N CYS A 308 7.96 17.23 14.05
CA CYS A 308 7.16 16.79 15.16
C CYS A 308 7.53 17.50 16.47
N VAL A 309 6.53 17.79 17.30
CA VAL A 309 6.72 18.27 18.67
C VAL A 309 5.92 17.41 19.62
N ASN A 310 6.56 16.91 20.67
CA ASN A 310 5.91 16.12 21.71
C ASN A 310 6.18 16.72 23.09
N GLY A 311 5.19 17.39 23.66
CA GLY A 311 5.19 17.85 25.05
C GLY A 311 4.46 16.91 26.02
N GLY A 312 3.70 15.95 25.49
CA GLY A 312 2.83 15.07 26.26
C GLY A 312 3.39 13.66 26.45
N ALA A 313 2.50 12.74 26.84
CA ALA A 313 2.84 11.34 27.04
C ALA A 313 3.14 10.67 25.69
N LEU A 314 4.18 9.83 25.68
CA LEU A 314 4.55 9.03 24.53
C LEU A 314 4.29 7.56 24.84
N GLY A 315 3.41 6.94 24.07
CA GLY A 315 3.10 5.52 24.11
C GLY A 315 3.96 4.74 23.12
N THR A 316 3.32 3.95 22.25
CA THR A 316 4.01 3.21 21.18
C THR A 316 4.79 4.18 20.29
N ASN A 317 6.06 3.86 20.02
CA ASN A 317 6.91 4.57 19.07
C ASN A 317 7.85 3.55 18.40
N THR A 318 7.39 2.93 17.30
CA THR A 318 8.12 1.87 16.59
C THR A 318 8.21 2.21 15.11
N SER A 319 9.38 1.95 14.52
CA SER A 319 9.62 2.07 13.07
C SER A 319 9.11 3.38 12.45
N ASN A 320 9.25 4.50 13.17
CA ASN A 320 8.88 5.82 12.66
C ASN A 320 10.09 6.51 12.05
N LEU A 321 9.84 7.28 10.99
CA LEU A 321 10.83 8.12 10.34
C LEU A 321 10.42 9.58 10.46
N VAL A 322 11.13 10.33 11.28
CA VAL A 322 10.95 11.78 11.43
C VAL A 322 12.19 12.48 10.92
N LYS A 323 12.07 13.29 9.85
CA LYS A 323 13.23 13.76 9.09
C LYS A 323 14.22 14.55 9.94
N ASP A 324 13.74 15.44 10.80
CA ASP A 324 14.58 16.20 11.73
C ASP A 324 14.95 15.46 13.04
N GLY A 325 14.52 14.20 13.21
CA GLY A 325 14.78 13.36 14.39
C GLY A 325 13.98 13.74 15.64
N SER A 326 12.99 14.62 15.52
CA SER A 326 12.12 15.00 16.63
C SER A 326 11.18 13.86 17.08
N CYS A 327 10.50 14.06 18.22
CA CYS A 327 9.58 13.10 18.83
C CYS A 327 10.15 11.69 19.11
N THR A 328 11.47 11.60 19.28
CA THR A 328 12.21 10.36 19.58
C THR A 328 12.02 9.26 18.53
N ALA A 329 11.85 9.62 17.26
CA ALA A 329 11.76 8.66 16.17
C ALA A 329 13.03 7.79 16.06
N ILE A 330 12.85 6.52 15.70
CA ILE A 330 13.95 5.57 15.53
C ILE A 330 14.79 5.92 14.30
N TYR A 331 14.13 6.32 13.21
CA TYR A 331 14.78 6.73 11.98
C TYR A 331 14.70 8.24 11.79
N SER A 332 15.77 8.81 11.25
CA SER A 332 15.87 10.23 10.89
C SER A 332 16.60 10.40 9.56
N GLY A 333 16.51 11.59 8.97
CA GLY A 333 17.01 11.88 7.63
C GLY A 333 15.90 11.95 6.58
N ASP A 334 16.28 12.32 5.35
CA ASP A 334 15.31 12.58 4.29
C ASP A 334 14.61 11.30 3.83
N PRO A 335 13.26 11.19 3.92
CA PRO A 335 12.51 10.04 3.40
C PRO A 335 12.41 10.01 1.87
N LYS A 336 12.94 11.00 1.15
CA LYS A 336 12.96 11.05 -0.33
C LYS A 336 11.59 10.83 -0.94
N LEU A 337 10.60 11.55 -0.43
CA LEU A 337 9.23 11.47 -0.92
C LEU A 337 9.10 12.17 -2.28
N GLY A 338 8.38 11.54 -3.21
CA GLY A 338 7.85 12.22 -4.39
C GLY A 338 6.79 13.27 -4.03
N GLY A 339 6.38 14.06 -5.03
CA GLY A 339 5.26 14.99 -4.89
C GLY A 339 3.94 14.27 -4.57
N LEU A 340 2.95 15.02 -4.07
CA LEU A 340 1.61 14.48 -3.83
C LEU A 340 0.95 14.13 -5.17
N SER A 341 0.71 12.85 -5.42
CA SER A 341 0.08 12.34 -6.65
C SER A 341 -0.83 11.18 -6.31
N GLY A 342 -2.05 11.17 -6.85
CA GLY A 342 -3.05 10.13 -6.53
C GLY A 342 -3.43 10.09 -5.04
N GLY A 343 -3.30 11.21 -4.32
CA GLY A 343 -3.60 11.31 -2.88
C GLY A 343 -2.44 10.92 -1.95
N VAL A 344 -1.30 10.45 -2.48
CA VAL A 344 -0.19 9.93 -1.68
C VAL A 344 1.16 10.56 -2.01
N HIS A 345 2.09 10.45 -1.06
CA HIS A 345 3.52 10.68 -1.29
C HIS A 345 4.23 9.34 -1.40
N VAL A 346 4.69 8.99 -2.60
CA VAL A 346 5.41 7.74 -2.85
C VAL A 346 6.89 7.91 -2.49
N PRO A 347 7.48 7.07 -1.61
CA PRO A 347 8.92 7.04 -1.40
C PRO A 347 9.68 6.74 -2.71
N GLN A 348 10.79 7.43 -2.95
CA GLN A 348 11.66 7.14 -4.09
C GLN A 348 12.57 5.95 -3.80
N GLY A 349 13.11 5.30 -4.84
CA GLY A 349 13.73 3.97 -4.74
C GLY A 349 14.85 3.83 -3.71
N ASP A 350 15.59 4.88 -3.37
CA ASP A 350 16.65 4.85 -2.35
C ASP A 350 16.23 5.49 -1.01
N SER A 351 14.93 5.56 -0.77
CA SER A 351 14.34 6.05 0.46
C SER A 351 14.71 5.15 1.64
N PRO A 352 15.10 5.73 2.78
CA PRO A 352 15.26 4.98 4.03
C PRO A 352 13.94 4.46 4.63
N ALA A 353 12.78 4.84 4.08
CA ALA A 353 11.47 4.35 4.52
C ALA A 353 11.11 2.98 3.91
N ILE A 354 11.70 2.67 2.75
CA ILE A 354 11.43 1.41 2.04
C ILE A 354 11.92 0.25 2.89
N ASP A 355 11.07 -0.75 3.02
CA ASP A 355 11.23 -1.98 3.78
C ASP A 355 11.39 -1.78 5.31
N ALA A 356 11.46 -0.54 5.80
CA ALA A 356 11.92 -0.19 7.16
C ALA A 356 10.86 -0.32 8.27
N GLY A 357 9.64 -0.71 7.90
CA GLY A 357 8.47 -0.80 8.76
C GLY A 357 8.43 -2.07 9.62
N ASP A 358 7.62 -2.00 10.68
CA ASP A 358 7.26 -3.14 11.49
C ASP A 358 6.14 -3.95 10.80
N ALA A 359 6.45 -5.17 10.38
CA ALA A 359 5.51 -6.06 9.70
C ALA A 359 4.28 -6.41 10.55
N ALA A 360 4.40 -6.46 11.89
CA ALA A 360 3.26 -6.74 12.75
C ALA A 360 2.26 -5.57 12.75
N VAL A 361 2.76 -4.33 12.67
CA VAL A 361 1.93 -3.12 12.56
C VAL A 361 1.23 -3.06 11.20
N CYS A 362 1.86 -3.55 10.13
CA CYS A 362 1.23 -3.60 8.81
C CYS A 362 0.17 -4.68 8.68
N ALA A 363 0.38 -5.83 9.33
CA ALA A 363 -0.60 -6.91 9.37
C ALA A 363 -1.81 -6.60 10.29
N ALA A 364 -1.65 -5.72 11.27
CA ALA A 364 -2.70 -5.40 12.23
C ALA A 364 -3.84 -4.56 11.62
N ALA A 365 -5.04 -4.73 12.16
CA ALA A 365 -6.16 -3.82 11.85
C ALA A 365 -5.84 -2.39 12.35
N PRO A 366 -6.32 -1.34 11.64
CA PRO A 366 -7.16 -1.39 10.42
C PRO A 366 -6.38 -1.48 9.09
N VAL A 367 -5.04 -1.57 9.12
CA VAL A 367 -4.16 -1.57 7.93
C VAL A 367 -4.29 -2.87 7.14
N ASN A 368 -4.37 -4.01 7.84
CA ASN A 368 -4.70 -5.32 7.28
C ASN A 368 -3.88 -5.72 6.04
N GLY A 369 -2.59 -5.39 6.03
CA GLY A 369 -1.64 -5.80 4.99
C GLY A 369 -1.81 -5.09 3.65
N VAL A 370 -2.53 -3.95 3.61
CA VAL A 370 -2.61 -3.11 2.41
C VAL A 370 -2.14 -1.68 2.71
N ASP A 371 -1.68 -0.97 1.69
CA ASP A 371 -1.33 0.45 1.76
C ASP A 371 -2.56 1.35 1.50
N GLN A 372 -2.37 2.68 1.50
CA GLN A 372 -3.47 3.64 1.27
C GLN A 372 -4.22 3.42 -0.06
N ARG A 373 -3.55 2.91 -1.09
CA ARG A 373 -4.11 2.70 -2.43
C ARG A 373 -4.81 1.35 -2.54
N GLY A 374 -4.70 0.51 -1.50
CA GLY A 374 -5.17 -0.87 -1.52
C GLY A 374 -4.15 -1.86 -2.08
N GLU A 375 -2.90 -1.43 -2.31
CA GLU A 375 -1.83 -2.33 -2.76
C GLU A 375 -1.33 -3.18 -1.59
N ALA A 376 -1.02 -4.45 -1.87
CA ALA A 376 -0.58 -5.37 -0.83
C ALA A 376 0.79 -4.97 -0.27
N ARG A 377 0.95 -5.09 1.06
CA ARG A 377 2.23 -4.95 1.76
C ARG A 377 2.91 -6.32 1.88
N ASN A 378 3.23 -6.89 0.72
CA ASN A 378 3.62 -8.30 0.55
C ASN A 378 5.04 -8.50 0.00
N ASP A 379 5.83 -7.43 -0.08
CA ASP A 379 7.24 -7.53 -0.43
C ASP A 379 8.08 -8.01 0.77
N LEU A 380 9.40 -7.91 0.65
CA LEU A 380 10.33 -8.48 1.62
C LEU A 380 10.32 -7.80 2.98
N GLY A 381 9.58 -6.69 3.15
CA GLY A 381 9.41 -5.98 4.41
C GLY A 381 8.50 -4.78 4.22
N CYS A 382 7.59 -4.54 5.16
CA CYS A 382 6.65 -3.44 5.03
C CYS A 382 7.35 -2.06 5.00
N ASP A 383 6.90 -1.14 4.14
CA ASP A 383 7.40 0.23 4.12
C ASP A 383 6.86 1.06 5.29
N ILE A 384 7.70 1.96 5.81
CA ILE A 384 7.26 3.05 6.69
C ILE A 384 6.43 4.03 5.85
N GLY A 385 5.28 4.44 6.36
CA GLY A 385 4.43 5.45 5.76
C GLY A 385 3.18 4.87 5.10
N ALA A 386 2.46 5.71 4.35
CA ALA A 386 1.15 5.38 3.79
C ALA A 386 1.16 4.50 2.54
N VAL A 387 2.33 4.25 1.97
CA VAL A 387 2.50 3.65 0.66
C VAL A 387 3.49 2.51 0.76
N GLU A 388 3.17 1.39 0.12
CA GLU A 388 4.13 0.34 -0.18
C GLU A 388 4.74 0.58 -1.57
N VAL A 389 6.04 0.68 -1.66
CA VAL A 389 6.76 0.71 -2.92
C VAL A 389 6.89 -0.71 -3.43
N GLN A 390 6.05 -1.05 -4.41
CA GLN A 390 6.14 -2.33 -5.10
C GLN A 390 7.44 -2.39 -5.90
N LEU A 391 8.45 -3.05 -5.34
CA LEU A 391 9.69 -3.34 -6.03
C LEU A 391 9.55 -4.63 -6.83
N SER A 392 9.72 -4.53 -8.14
CA SER A 392 9.90 -5.64 -9.06
C SER A 392 11.35 -6.09 -9.10
N ASP A 393 11.59 -7.29 -9.64
CA ASP A 393 12.94 -7.80 -9.90
C ASP A 393 13.73 -7.00 -10.95
N THR A 394 13.05 -6.11 -11.66
CA THR A 394 13.70 -5.20 -12.61
C THR A 394 14.06 -3.86 -11.98
N ASP A 395 13.61 -3.59 -10.75
CA ASP A 395 13.82 -2.30 -10.11
C ASP A 395 15.24 -2.18 -9.57
N THR A 396 15.80 -1.00 -9.83
CA THR A 396 17.20 -0.67 -9.60
C THR A 396 17.27 0.40 -8.52
N ILE A 397 17.71 0.03 -7.33
CA ILE A 397 17.87 0.94 -6.20
C ILE A 397 19.28 1.50 -6.19
N THR A 398 19.41 2.81 -6.04
CA THR A 398 20.70 3.48 -6.22
C THR A 398 21.04 4.35 -5.02
N ARG A 399 22.15 4.09 -4.33
CA ARG A 399 22.59 4.92 -3.19
C ARG A 399 23.96 5.55 -3.43
N SER A 400 24.05 6.84 -3.14
CA SER A 400 25.32 7.59 -3.20
C SER A 400 26.25 7.22 -2.04
N VAL A 401 27.56 7.22 -2.32
CA VAL A 401 28.63 6.90 -1.36
C VAL A 401 29.44 8.17 -1.05
N THR A 402 29.55 8.53 0.23
CA THR A 402 30.23 9.75 0.71
C THR A 402 31.51 9.48 1.49
N GLY A 403 31.82 8.21 1.77
CA GLY A 403 33.02 7.76 2.50
C GLY A 403 32.94 6.28 2.90
N PRO A 404 33.94 5.75 3.64
CA PRO A 404 33.79 4.44 4.28
C PRO A 404 32.62 4.46 5.27
N GLY A 405 31.86 3.37 5.33
CA GLY A 405 30.65 3.31 6.17
C GLY A 405 29.71 2.16 5.79
N VAL A 406 28.68 1.99 6.61
CA VAL A 406 27.57 1.07 6.38
C VAL A 406 26.41 1.82 5.74
N TYR A 407 25.69 1.10 4.90
CA TYR A 407 25.15 1.66 3.68
C TYR A 407 23.97 0.75 3.36
N THR A 408 22.81 1.13 3.86
CA THR A 408 21.59 0.31 3.95
C THR A 408 20.69 0.51 2.73
N PHE A 409 20.33 -0.57 2.05
CA PHE A 409 19.36 -0.61 0.94
C PHE A 409 18.10 -1.27 1.48
N GLY A 410 17.22 -0.50 2.13
CA GLY A 410 16.19 -1.02 3.03
C GLY A 410 16.77 -1.93 4.14
N PRO A 411 16.01 -2.36 5.15
CA PRO A 411 16.47 -3.43 6.03
C PRO A 411 16.52 -4.80 5.34
N THR A 412 15.82 -5.03 4.22
CA THR A 412 15.63 -6.36 3.60
C THR A 412 16.30 -6.59 2.26
N LEU A 413 16.83 -5.58 1.56
CA LEU A 413 17.61 -5.88 0.34
C LEU A 413 19.06 -6.19 0.68
N ALA A 414 19.76 -5.32 1.41
CA ALA A 414 21.16 -5.53 1.80
C ALA A 414 21.77 -4.37 2.59
N GLN A 415 22.74 -4.66 3.45
CA GLN A 415 23.69 -3.65 3.92
C GLN A 415 25.04 -3.85 3.24
N ILE A 416 25.59 -2.80 2.63
CA ILE A 416 26.92 -2.86 2.00
C ILE A 416 27.89 -2.07 2.86
N GLU A 417 28.67 -2.72 3.69
CA GLU A 417 29.75 -2.06 4.41
C GLU A 417 30.92 -1.80 3.45
N VAL A 418 31.31 -0.55 3.27
CA VAL A 418 32.44 -0.15 2.41
C VAL A 418 33.62 0.25 3.30
N ALA A 419 34.71 -0.49 3.23
CA ALA A 419 35.98 -0.15 3.86
C ALA A 419 36.88 0.57 2.83
N SER A 420 37.43 1.72 3.19
CA SER A 420 38.05 2.62 2.21
C SER A 420 39.33 2.07 1.58
N LYS A 421 39.33 2.05 0.24
CA LYS A 421 40.42 2.45 -0.67
C LYS A 421 39.74 2.73 -2.02
N GLY A 422 40.12 3.74 -2.79
CA GLY A 422 39.57 3.95 -4.14
C GLY A 422 38.34 4.89 -4.27
N ALA A 423 37.89 5.08 -5.51
CA ALA A 423 36.98 6.17 -5.93
C ALA A 423 35.54 5.66 -6.18
N LEU A 424 34.83 5.24 -5.15
CA LEU A 424 33.43 4.82 -5.22
C LEU A 424 32.49 6.01 -4.99
N SER A 425 31.63 6.35 -5.96
CA SER A 425 30.66 7.46 -5.82
C SER A 425 29.21 6.99 -5.63
N GLN A 426 28.87 5.79 -6.10
CA GLN A 426 27.51 5.26 -6.08
C GLN A 426 27.54 3.73 -6.04
N VAL A 427 26.53 3.15 -5.39
CA VAL A 427 26.26 1.72 -5.41
C VAL A 427 24.80 1.50 -5.81
N VAL A 428 24.62 0.67 -6.82
CA VAL A 428 23.33 0.27 -7.36
C VAL A 428 23.03 -1.16 -6.92
N VAL A 429 21.81 -1.46 -6.48
CA VAL A 429 21.34 -2.79 -6.06
C VAL A 429 20.04 -3.12 -6.80
N GLN A 430 19.98 -4.32 -7.35
CA GLN A 430 18.78 -4.88 -7.97
C GLN A 430 18.48 -6.23 -7.33
N HIS A 431 17.22 -6.48 -6.96
CA HIS A 431 16.77 -7.77 -6.44
C HIS A 431 16.27 -8.65 -7.61
N HIS A 432 16.44 -9.96 -7.54
CA HIS A 432 15.87 -10.88 -8.53
C HIS A 432 15.21 -12.10 -7.86
N SER A 433 13.96 -12.42 -8.23
CA SER A 433 13.15 -13.55 -7.76
C SER A 433 13.15 -14.75 -8.73
N GLY A 434 13.92 -14.68 -9.82
CA GLY A 434 14.08 -15.76 -10.79
C GLY A 434 15.52 -15.95 -11.26
N ASP A 435 15.76 -17.03 -12.01
CA ASP A 435 17.08 -17.38 -12.54
C ASP A 435 17.74 -16.19 -13.24
N HIS A 436 18.81 -15.69 -12.64
CA HIS A 436 19.72 -14.78 -13.34
C HIS A 436 20.23 -15.52 -14.58
N ALA A 437 20.24 -14.87 -15.75
CA ALA A 437 20.48 -15.53 -17.05
C ALA A 437 21.79 -16.34 -17.16
N ASN A 438 22.67 -16.23 -16.16
CA ASN A 438 23.99 -16.84 -16.10
C ASN A 438 24.30 -17.57 -14.78
N ALA A 439 23.33 -17.77 -13.87
CA ALA A 439 23.49 -18.57 -12.66
C ALA A 439 22.74 -19.90 -12.80
N THR A 440 23.28 -21.00 -12.27
CA THR A 440 22.58 -22.30 -12.32
C THR A 440 21.46 -22.29 -11.29
N GLN A 441 20.30 -22.84 -11.66
CA GLN A 441 19.06 -22.76 -10.91
C GLN A 441 19.22 -23.17 -9.43
N MET A 442 19.10 -22.18 -8.55
CA MET A 442 18.79 -22.37 -7.13
C MET A 442 17.47 -21.68 -6.85
N ASN A 443 16.57 -22.35 -6.13
CA ASN A 443 15.40 -21.69 -5.52
C ASN A 443 15.91 -20.66 -4.49
N GLY A 444 16.17 -19.41 -4.90
CA GLY A 444 16.73 -18.37 -4.05
C GLY A 444 16.77 -16.98 -4.69
N GLN A 445 16.92 -15.95 -3.84
CA GLN A 445 16.98 -14.53 -4.19
C GLN A 445 18.40 -14.09 -4.56
N TRP A 446 18.53 -13.20 -5.56
CA TRP A 446 19.83 -12.70 -6.04
C TRP A 446 19.92 -11.18 -5.96
N TRP A 447 21.14 -10.66 -5.81
CA TRP A 447 21.41 -9.22 -5.82
C TRP A 447 22.42 -8.82 -6.89
N GLY A 448 22.00 -8.00 -7.84
CA GLY A 448 22.88 -7.32 -8.78
C GLY A 448 23.43 -6.05 -8.15
N ILE A 449 24.74 -5.99 -7.88
CA ILE A 449 25.38 -4.79 -7.32
C ILE A 449 26.28 -4.16 -8.38
N THR A 450 26.12 -2.87 -8.68
CA THR A 450 26.97 -2.15 -9.65
C THR A 450 27.54 -0.86 -9.03
N PRO A 451 28.87 -0.69 -8.93
CA PRO A 451 29.50 0.52 -8.47
C PRO A 451 29.92 1.38 -9.65
N THR A 452 30.04 2.69 -9.43
CA THR A 452 30.60 3.62 -10.42
C THR A 452 32.12 3.84 -10.26
N GLY A 453 32.82 2.98 -9.49
CA GLY A 453 34.20 3.18 -9.06
C GLY A 453 35.02 1.90 -8.79
N SER A 454 36.33 2.06 -8.56
CA SER A 454 37.29 0.94 -8.38
C SER A 454 38.18 1.07 -7.13
N GLY A 455 38.66 -0.05 -6.60
CA GLY A 455 39.79 -0.14 -5.66
C GLY A 455 39.46 -0.29 -4.17
N PHE A 456 38.23 -0.69 -3.83
CA PHE A 456 37.70 -0.70 -2.45
C PHE A 456 37.45 -2.12 -1.91
N THR A 457 37.21 -2.22 -0.60
CA THR A 457 36.74 -3.43 0.06
C THR A 457 35.26 -3.26 0.41
N ALA A 458 34.46 -4.31 0.22
CA ALA A 458 33.07 -4.31 0.62
C ALA A 458 32.62 -5.63 1.24
N ALA A 459 31.75 -5.52 2.24
CA ALA A 459 31.03 -6.64 2.83
C ALA A 459 29.53 -6.45 2.64
N LEU A 460 28.86 -7.49 2.13
CA LEU A 460 27.40 -7.57 2.09
C LEU A 460 26.95 -8.27 3.37
N ASN A 461 26.18 -7.56 4.19
CA ASN A 461 25.43 -8.17 5.27
C ASN A 461 24.01 -8.44 4.78
N LEU A 462 23.56 -9.67 4.98
CA LEU A 462 22.30 -10.18 4.48
C LEU A 462 21.27 -10.20 5.63
N PRO A 463 19.98 -9.93 5.34
CA PRO A 463 18.92 -9.81 6.35
C PRO A 463 18.51 -11.15 6.96
N HIS A 464 18.86 -12.27 6.33
CA HIS A 464 18.49 -13.60 6.77
C HIS A 464 19.71 -14.52 6.86
N THR A 465 19.60 -15.55 7.70
CA THR A 465 20.58 -16.64 7.74
C THR A 465 20.51 -17.39 6.42
N VAL A 466 21.53 -17.18 5.60
CA VAL A 466 21.81 -18.04 4.45
C VAL A 466 22.74 -19.15 4.91
N SER A 467 22.78 -20.27 4.19
CA SER A 467 23.82 -21.29 4.40
C SER A 467 24.89 -21.13 3.32
N PRO A 468 25.74 -20.08 3.37
CA PRO A 468 26.80 -19.94 2.39
C PRO A 468 27.73 -21.13 2.56
N ASP A 469 27.94 -21.87 1.48
CA ASP A 469 28.92 -22.93 1.49
C ASP A 469 30.33 -22.35 1.35
N THR A 470 31.32 -23.22 1.34
CA THR A 470 32.74 -22.84 1.17
C THR A 470 33.07 -22.33 -0.25
N ASN A 471 32.08 -22.29 -1.15
CA ASN A 471 32.17 -21.90 -2.57
C ASN A 471 31.45 -20.58 -2.89
N ALA A 472 30.93 -19.86 -1.89
CA ALA A 472 30.38 -18.52 -2.10
C ALA A 472 31.42 -17.60 -2.77
N THR A 473 31.08 -17.07 -3.94
CA THR A 473 31.95 -16.25 -4.79
C THR A 473 31.30 -14.91 -5.11
N VAL A 474 32.12 -13.87 -5.28
CA VAL A 474 31.70 -12.60 -5.90
C VAL A 474 32.18 -12.65 -7.34
N CYS A 475 31.29 -12.54 -8.32
CA CYS A 475 31.60 -12.78 -9.73
C CYS A 475 31.40 -11.54 -10.59
N LYS A 476 32.46 -11.08 -11.24
CA LYS A 476 32.40 -9.98 -12.20
C LYS A 476 32.22 -10.51 -13.63
N HIS A 477 31.16 -10.12 -14.33
CA HIS A 477 31.03 -10.38 -15.76
C HIS A 477 32.00 -9.49 -16.53
N VAL A 478 32.94 -10.09 -17.27
CA VAL A 478 33.87 -9.39 -18.16
C VAL A 478 33.43 -9.67 -19.60
N THR A 479 33.47 -8.66 -20.47
CA THR A 479 33.15 -8.81 -21.90
C THR A 479 33.92 -9.99 -22.51
N GLY A 480 33.21 -10.91 -23.18
CA GLY A 480 33.82 -12.12 -23.77
C GLY A 480 33.56 -13.43 -23.02
N SER A 481 32.49 -13.51 -22.22
CA SER A 481 31.96 -14.73 -21.59
C SER A 481 32.76 -15.29 -20.40
N THR A 482 33.81 -14.59 -19.95
CA THR A 482 34.61 -15.00 -18.78
C THR A 482 34.18 -14.24 -17.54
N TRP A 483 33.75 -14.99 -16.52
CA TRP A 483 33.47 -14.46 -15.19
C TRP A 483 34.75 -14.40 -14.35
N ASP A 484 35.03 -13.25 -13.73
CA ASP A 484 36.07 -13.09 -12.69
C ASP A 484 35.44 -13.34 -11.31
N CYS A 485 35.36 -14.61 -10.95
CA CYS A 485 34.93 -15.08 -9.64
C CYS A 485 36.14 -15.25 -8.71
N ALA A 486 36.10 -14.64 -7.53
CA ALA A 486 37.08 -14.93 -6.48
C ALA A 486 36.39 -15.38 -5.18
N ARG A 487 37.14 -16.17 -4.39
CA ARG A 487 36.70 -16.70 -3.10
C ARG A 487 36.48 -15.53 -2.13
N ALA A 488 35.25 -15.42 -1.63
CA ALA A 488 34.88 -14.50 -0.56
C ALA A 488 35.08 -15.16 0.81
N GLY A 489 35.26 -14.35 1.86
CA GLY A 489 35.04 -14.83 3.24
C GLY A 489 33.54 -14.85 3.53
N SER A 490 33.07 -15.81 4.34
CA SER A 490 31.65 -15.95 4.66
C SER A 490 31.38 -16.27 6.13
N SER A 491 30.20 -15.86 6.60
CA SER A 491 29.52 -16.31 7.82
C SER A 491 28.02 -16.48 7.52
N ALA A 492 27.23 -16.98 8.48
CA ALA A 492 25.79 -17.25 8.30
C ALA A 492 24.95 -16.06 7.77
N THR A 493 25.42 -14.82 7.94
CA THR A 493 24.69 -13.60 7.52
C THR A 493 25.57 -12.59 6.78
N ARG A 494 26.81 -12.95 6.41
CA ARG A 494 27.78 -12.00 5.85
C ARG A 494 28.69 -12.63 4.82
N VAL A 495 28.93 -11.94 3.71
CA VAL A 495 29.89 -12.31 2.65
C VAL A 495 30.77 -11.09 2.32
N TRP A 496 32.09 -11.24 2.22
CA TRP A 496 33.03 -10.12 1.95
C TRP A 496 34.18 -10.47 1.00
N ARG A 497 34.67 -9.48 0.24
CA ARG A 497 35.83 -9.60 -0.68
C ARG A 497 36.68 -8.32 -0.68
N ASP A 498 38.00 -8.49 -0.73
CA ASP A 498 38.98 -7.40 -0.81
C ASP A 498 39.37 -7.07 -2.26
N GLY A 499 39.82 -5.82 -2.48
CA GLY A 499 40.51 -5.42 -3.71
C GLY A 499 39.61 -5.34 -4.96
N LEU A 500 38.33 -5.02 -4.79
CA LEU A 500 37.35 -5.01 -5.86
C LEU A 500 37.60 -3.86 -6.84
N THR A 501 37.58 -4.16 -8.14
CA THR A 501 37.81 -3.17 -9.22
C THR A 501 36.52 -2.75 -9.93
N ALA A 502 35.47 -3.55 -9.84
CA ALA A 502 34.06 -3.25 -10.14
C ALA A 502 33.18 -4.38 -9.53
N PHE A 503 31.88 -4.18 -9.26
CA PHE A 503 30.96 -5.27 -8.94
C PHE A 503 30.10 -5.65 -10.15
N SER A 504 29.78 -6.94 -10.23
CA SER A 504 28.48 -7.44 -10.69
C SER A 504 28.10 -8.65 -9.81
N ASP A 505 26.85 -9.07 -9.92
CA ASP A 505 26.14 -10.22 -9.36
C ASP A 505 26.73 -10.90 -8.11
N TRP A 506 25.95 -10.83 -7.03
CA TRP A 506 26.18 -11.59 -5.81
C TRP A 506 25.30 -12.84 -5.82
N ALA A 507 25.96 -13.99 -5.69
CA ALA A 507 25.34 -15.29 -5.47
C ALA A 507 25.51 -15.68 -4.01
N VAL A 508 24.43 -16.02 -3.32
CA VAL A 508 24.50 -16.53 -1.94
C VAL A 508 23.92 -17.94 -1.92
N GLY A 509 24.80 -18.91 -2.11
CA GLY A 509 24.45 -20.31 -2.30
C GLY A 509 25.39 -20.95 -3.32
N GLY A 510 25.68 -22.25 -3.14
CA GLY A 510 26.66 -22.96 -3.93
C GLY A 510 26.18 -23.31 -5.33
N ASP A 511 26.22 -22.36 -6.28
CA ASP A 511 26.46 -22.65 -7.69
C ASP A 511 26.54 -21.37 -8.54
N VAL A 512 27.72 -20.74 -8.52
CA VAL A 512 28.25 -20.07 -9.73
C VAL A 512 29.23 -21.04 -10.38
N SER A 513 28.73 -22.21 -10.81
CA SER A 513 29.53 -23.04 -11.69
C SER A 513 29.68 -22.27 -13.00
N ALA A 514 30.92 -22.05 -13.44
CA ALA A 514 31.19 -21.58 -14.78
C ALA A 514 30.52 -22.59 -15.72
N GLY A 515 29.35 -22.27 -16.26
CA GLY A 515 28.60 -23.15 -17.13
C GLY A 515 29.45 -23.47 -18.35
N ILE A 516 30.09 -24.64 -18.35
CA ILE A 516 30.74 -25.17 -19.55
C ILE A 516 29.60 -25.69 -20.41
N ALA A 517 29.19 -24.87 -21.39
CA ALA A 517 28.38 -25.35 -22.51
C ALA A 517 29.07 -26.58 -23.14
N PRO A 518 28.33 -27.59 -23.62
CA PRO A 518 28.92 -28.76 -24.26
C PRO A 518 29.85 -28.32 -25.39
N VAL A 519 31.08 -28.83 -25.38
CA VAL A 519 32.09 -28.51 -26.39
C VAL A 519 31.85 -29.41 -27.61
N ILE A 520 31.64 -28.79 -28.77
CA ILE A 520 31.60 -29.48 -30.06
C ILE A 520 33.01 -29.44 -30.64
N SER A 521 33.55 -30.61 -31.00
CA SER A 521 34.66 -30.67 -31.96
C SER A 521 34.11 -31.20 -33.28
N ALA A 522 34.05 -30.35 -34.30
CA ALA A 522 33.61 -30.75 -35.62
C ALA A 522 34.78 -31.38 -36.38
N GLY A 523 34.56 -32.56 -36.96
CA GLY A 523 35.29 -33.01 -38.12
C GLY A 523 34.60 -32.49 -39.39
N SER A 524 35.38 -32.31 -40.46
CA SER A 524 34.92 -31.81 -41.75
C SER A 524 33.68 -32.50 -42.31
N SER A 525 32.93 -31.80 -43.18
CA SER A 525 31.73 -32.28 -43.90
C SER A 525 31.79 -33.77 -44.27
N GLY A 526 30.95 -34.59 -43.62
CA GLY A 526 30.85 -36.03 -43.83
C GLY A 526 31.55 -36.90 -42.78
N ALA A 527 32.14 -36.31 -41.73
CA ALA A 527 32.73 -37.03 -40.60
C ALA A 527 31.78 -37.18 -39.40
N ASP A 528 32.10 -38.14 -38.52
CA ASP A 528 31.40 -38.40 -37.27
C ASP A 528 31.47 -37.21 -36.30
N LEU A 529 30.39 -36.97 -35.54
CA LEU A 529 30.27 -35.85 -34.61
C LEU A 529 30.49 -36.33 -33.18
N THR A 530 31.52 -35.81 -32.50
CA THR A 530 31.81 -36.18 -31.11
C THR A 530 31.14 -35.20 -30.16
N LEU A 531 30.25 -35.70 -29.30
CA LEU A 531 29.59 -34.94 -28.25
C LEU A 531 30.22 -35.33 -26.91
N THR A 532 30.86 -34.38 -26.23
CA THR A 532 31.44 -34.65 -24.90
C THR A 532 30.73 -33.80 -23.86
N TRP A 533 30.28 -34.45 -22.78
CA TRP A 533 29.79 -33.77 -21.58
C TRP A 533 30.47 -34.38 -20.35
N SER A 534 30.71 -33.55 -19.34
CA SER A 534 31.10 -34.00 -18.01
C SER A 534 29.94 -33.76 -17.04
N HIS A 535 29.67 -34.73 -16.17
CA HIS A 535 28.69 -34.60 -15.10
C HIS A 535 29.29 -35.14 -13.80
N ASP A 536 28.98 -34.49 -12.68
CA ASP A 536 29.64 -34.71 -11.38
C ASP A 536 28.69 -35.34 -10.33
N GLU A 537 27.63 -36.03 -10.75
CA GLU A 537 26.84 -36.84 -9.80
C GLU A 537 27.44 -38.24 -9.65
N ALA A 538 27.99 -38.51 -8.47
CA ALA A 538 28.64 -39.76 -8.10
C ALA A 538 27.75 -41.03 -8.13
N ASN A 539 26.45 -40.92 -8.46
CA ASN A 539 25.46 -42.00 -8.29
C ASN A 539 24.66 -42.40 -9.55
N SER A 540 24.97 -41.87 -10.74
CA SER A 540 24.31 -42.28 -11.99
C SER A 540 25.02 -43.45 -12.67
N ASN A 541 24.32 -44.56 -12.95
CA ASN A 541 24.89 -45.75 -13.63
C ASN A 541 24.87 -45.65 -15.18
N GLY A 542 24.33 -44.56 -15.74
CA GLY A 542 24.31 -44.30 -17.18
C GLY A 542 23.24 -43.29 -17.58
N TYR A 543 23.13 -43.05 -18.89
CA TYR A 543 22.16 -42.14 -19.51
C TYR A 543 21.45 -42.83 -20.68
N ILE A 544 20.24 -42.36 -20.98
CA ILE A 544 19.56 -42.60 -22.24
C ILE A 544 19.50 -41.28 -23.00
N VAL A 545 19.87 -41.33 -24.28
CA VAL A 545 19.79 -40.18 -25.17
C VAL A 545 18.82 -40.52 -26.29
N TRP A 546 17.87 -39.61 -26.52
CA TRP A 546 17.03 -39.62 -27.72
C TRP A 546 17.37 -38.41 -28.57
N TYR A 547 17.31 -38.58 -29.88
CA TYR A 547 17.49 -37.48 -30.82
C TYR A 547 16.52 -37.56 -31.99
N SER A 548 16.19 -36.39 -32.54
CA SER A 548 15.32 -36.24 -33.70
C SER A 548 15.65 -34.97 -34.49
N PRO A 549 15.45 -34.97 -35.82
CA PRO A 549 15.42 -33.73 -36.59
C PRO A 549 14.20 -32.85 -36.28
N SER A 550 13.15 -33.41 -35.66
CA SER A 550 11.99 -32.65 -35.20
C SER A 550 12.26 -32.01 -33.83
N PRO A 551 11.90 -30.72 -33.61
CA PRO A 551 11.91 -30.11 -32.27
C PRO A 551 10.88 -30.71 -31.32
N TYR A 552 9.86 -31.37 -31.86
CA TYR A 552 8.76 -31.96 -31.11
C TYR A 552 8.86 -33.48 -31.26
N PHE A 553 9.58 -34.10 -30.34
CA PHE A 553 9.68 -35.55 -30.27
C PHE A 553 9.76 -36.00 -28.81
N MET A 554 9.19 -37.16 -28.53
CA MET A 554 9.20 -37.85 -27.26
C MET A 554 9.93 -39.19 -27.41
N PRO A 555 10.44 -39.77 -26.30
CA PRO A 555 10.89 -41.16 -26.27
C PRO A 555 9.85 -42.12 -26.87
N GLY A 556 10.23 -42.88 -27.90
CA GLY A 556 9.37 -43.87 -28.56
C GLY A 556 8.63 -43.38 -29.82
N ASP A 557 8.77 -42.12 -30.22
CA ASP A 557 8.20 -41.63 -31.48
C ASP A 557 8.89 -42.23 -32.71
N SER A 558 8.15 -42.43 -33.81
CA SER A 558 8.65 -43.07 -35.06
C SER A 558 9.83 -42.35 -35.77
N GLY A 559 10.24 -41.18 -35.27
CA GLY A 559 11.42 -40.42 -35.71
C GLY A 559 12.39 -40.06 -34.58
N ALA A 560 12.22 -40.65 -33.39
CA ALA A 560 13.11 -40.51 -32.25
C ALA A 560 13.97 -41.78 -32.17
N THR A 561 15.29 -41.63 -32.36
CA THR A 561 16.18 -42.78 -32.24
C THR A 561 16.74 -42.82 -30.83
N GLU A 562 16.58 -43.96 -30.17
CA GLU A 562 17.10 -44.21 -28.83
C GLU A 562 18.49 -44.86 -28.95
N THR A 563 19.43 -44.42 -28.12
CA THR A 563 20.67 -45.17 -27.91
C THR A 563 20.97 -45.27 -26.43
N ALA A 564 21.26 -46.48 -25.98
CA ALA A 564 21.65 -46.76 -24.62
C ALA A 564 23.19 -46.99 -24.52
N VAL A 565 23.72 -46.73 -23.32
CA VAL A 565 25.10 -47.00 -22.81
C VAL A 565 26.08 -45.81 -23.04
N ALA A 566 26.90 -45.33 -22.10
CA ALA A 566 27.70 -45.98 -21.04
C ALA A 566 27.93 -45.10 -19.77
N ALA A 567 28.64 -45.69 -18.80
CA ALA A 567 29.20 -45.12 -17.56
C ALA A 567 29.75 -43.67 -17.67
N PRO A 568 29.90 -42.94 -16.54
CA PRO A 568 30.44 -41.57 -16.52
C PRO A 568 31.71 -41.43 -17.38
N GLY A 569 31.68 -40.55 -18.39
CA GLY A 569 32.79 -40.38 -19.34
C GLY A 569 32.47 -39.90 -20.75
N GLY A 570 31.19 -39.69 -21.10
CA GLY A 570 30.77 -39.13 -22.39
C GLY A 570 30.28 -40.18 -23.39
N TYR A 571 29.52 -39.74 -24.40
CA TYR A 571 28.88 -40.58 -25.42
C TYR A 571 29.29 -40.17 -26.83
N THR A 572 29.63 -41.13 -27.69
CA THR A 572 29.95 -40.86 -29.09
C THR A 572 28.81 -41.32 -29.98
N HIS A 573 28.25 -40.41 -30.79
CA HIS A 573 27.30 -40.76 -31.84
C HIS A 573 28.05 -41.01 -33.15
N THR A 574 27.86 -42.18 -33.75
CA THR A 574 28.31 -42.50 -35.11
C THR A 574 27.09 -42.66 -36.01
N GLY A 575 26.88 -41.69 -36.89
CA GLY A 575 25.75 -41.67 -37.82
C GLY A 575 25.91 -40.58 -38.87
N VAL A 576 25.57 -40.90 -40.12
CA VAL A 576 25.61 -39.94 -41.23
C VAL A 576 24.40 -39.00 -41.07
N ILE A 577 24.63 -37.78 -40.59
CA ILE A 577 23.59 -36.73 -40.55
C ILE A 577 23.39 -36.24 -41.99
N GLY A 578 22.52 -36.92 -42.75
CA GLY A 578 22.18 -36.47 -44.09
C GLY A 578 21.49 -35.11 -44.06
N ALA A 579 22.09 -34.07 -44.64
CA ALA A 579 21.51 -32.77 -45.00
C ALA A 579 20.43 -32.15 -44.08
N LEU A 580 20.51 -32.32 -42.76
CA LEU A 580 19.58 -31.74 -41.79
C LEU A 580 20.13 -30.41 -41.26
N GLN A 581 19.31 -29.35 -41.25
CA GLN A 581 19.69 -28.02 -40.77
C GLN A 581 19.75 -27.90 -39.23
N SER A 582 19.12 -28.83 -38.51
CA SER A 582 19.15 -28.87 -37.03
C SER A 582 18.91 -30.29 -36.53
N LEU A 583 19.49 -30.62 -35.38
CA LEU A 583 19.27 -31.87 -34.65
C LEU A 583 18.90 -31.53 -33.20
N TYR A 584 17.83 -32.12 -32.70
CA TYR A 584 17.34 -31.93 -31.34
C TYR A 584 17.63 -33.18 -30.52
N TYR A 585 17.93 -32.99 -29.24
CA TYR A 585 18.24 -34.09 -28.34
C TYR A 585 17.56 -33.93 -26.98
N LEU A 586 17.31 -35.07 -26.36
CA LEU A 586 16.76 -35.24 -25.02
C LEU A 586 17.66 -36.23 -24.29
N VAL A 587 18.17 -35.87 -23.11
CA VAL A 587 18.98 -36.75 -22.26
C VAL A 587 18.26 -36.99 -20.94
N GLN A 588 18.19 -38.26 -20.52
CA GLN A 588 17.66 -38.68 -19.23
C GLN A 588 18.66 -39.57 -18.48
N GLY A 589 18.83 -39.32 -17.19
CA GLY A 589 19.65 -40.15 -16.30
C GLY A 589 18.96 -41.47 -15.93
N VAL A 590 19.77 -42.52 -15.73
CA VAL A 590 19.29 -43.84 -15.31
C VAL A 590 19.81 -44.15 -13.90
N GLY A 591 18.87 -44.50 -13.00
CA GLY A 591 19.20 -44.91 -11.64
C GLY A 591 19.90 -46.27 -11.59
N GLY A 592 20.51 -46.62 -10.43
CA GLY A 592 21.31 -47.83 -10.27
C GLY A 592 20.60 -49.17 -10.55
N ASN A 593 19.28 -49.15 -10.67
CA ASN A 593 18.38 -50.26 -10.96
C ASN A 593 17.89 -50.31 -12.43
N GLY A 594 18.42 -49.47 -13.33
CA GLY A 594 18.05 -49.46 -14.75
C GLY A 594 16.71 -48.77 -15.06
N VAL A 595 16.12 -48.08 -14.08
CA VAL A 595 14.86 -47.33 -14.23
C VAL A 595 15.17 -45.84 -14.42
N PRO A 596 14.46 -45.12 -15.31
CA PRO A 596 14.64 -43.67 -15.48
C PRO A 596 14.40 -42.93 -14.17
N SER A 597 15.36 -42.12 -13.72
CA SER A 597 15.19 -41.25 -12.56
C SER A 597 14.50 -39.96 -12.98
N ASN A 598 13.38 -39.60 -12.36
CA ASN A 598 12.65 -38.35 -12.65
C ASN A 598 13.07 -37.24 -11.64
N PRO A 599 13.20 -35.94 -12.01
CA PRO A 599 12.80 -35.31 -13.28
C PRO A 599 13.82 -34.36 -13.92
N SER A 600 15.08 -34.76 -14.12
CA SER A 600 16.09 -33.90 -14.77
C SER A 600 16.27 -34.26 -16.24
N ASN A 601 15.21 -34.11 -17.06
CA ASN A 601 15.34 -34.21 -18.51
C ASN A 601 16.03 -32.95 -19.03
N ARG A 602 17.22 -33.10 -19.64
CA ARG A 602 17.90 -31.98 -20.32
C ARG A 602 17.57 -32.01 -21.81
N VAL A 603 17.03 -30.90 -22.30
CA VAL A 603 16.70 -30.70 -23.73
C VAL A 603 17.65 -29.69 -24.35
N GLY A 604 18.03 -29.93 -25.61
CA GLY A 604 18.85 -28.99 -26.36
C GLY A 604 18.64 -29.08 -27.87
N LYS A 605 19.10 -28.03 -28.57
CA LYS A 605 19.06 -27.91 -30.03
C LYS A 605 20.47 -27.65 -30.56
N PHE A 606 20.90 -28.46 -31.51
CA PHE A 606 22.05 -28.15 -32.36
C PHE A 606 21.56 -27.55 -33.68
N ALA A 607 22.03 -26.35 -34.00
CA ALA A 607 21.85 -25.73 -35.31
C ALA A 607 23.17 -25.81 -36.06
N PHE A 608 23.19 -26.46 -37.23
CA PHE A 608 24.41 -26.56 -38.04
C PHE A 608 24.48 -25.32 -38.93
N PRO A 609 25.50 -24.45 -38.82
CA PRO A 609 25.74 -23.43 -39.83
C PRO A 609 26.24 -24.14 -41.09
N LEU A 610 25.39 -24.28 -42.12
CA LEU A 610 25.85 -24.73 -43.43
C LEU A 610 26.58 -23.58 -44.11
N THR A 611 27.90 -23.51 -43.90
CA THR A 611 28.79 -22.87 -44.88
C THR A 611 29.43 -23.98 -45.71
N PRO A 612 29.07 -24.14 -46.99
CA PRO A 612 29.73 -25.10 -47.85
C PRO A 612 31.23 -24.79 -47.93
N GLY A 613 32.08 -25.75 -47.54
CA GLY A 613 33.52 -25.72 -47.81
C GLY A 613 34.43 -25.10 -46.76
N THR A 614 33.99 -24.91 -45.51
CA THR A 614 34.92 -24.66 -44.38
C THR A 614 35.11 -25.92 -43.55
N PRO A 615 36.35 -26.24 -43.11
CA PRO A 615 36.67 -27.45 -42.34
C PRO A 615 35.86 -27.61 -41.07
#